data_AF-A0A925WAU7-F1
#
_entry.id   AF-A0A925WAU7-F1
#
_cell.length_a   1.000
_cell.length_b   1.000
_cell.length_c   1.000
_cell.angle_alpha   90.00
_cell.angle_beta   90.00
_cell.angle_gamma   90.00
#
_symmetry.space_group_name_H-M   'P 1'
#
loop_
_entity.id
_entity.type
_entity.pdbx_description
1 polymer ?
#
loop_
_entity_poly.entity_id
_entity_poly.type
_entity_poly.pdbx_seq_one_letter_code
_entity_poly.pdbx_strand_id
1 'polypeptide(L)'
;LADAACAAAKAVDDRDELLRLTMARSFLAHDIAMHLGSRACPLTEELARGLWEATAPEAESWRTRGVFAEPLTPVPADVSWRDRFLMSAGRDPHALDH
;
A
#
# COMPACT_ATOMS: atom_id res chain seq x y z
N LEU A 1 -27.69 12.65 5.73
CA LEU A 1 -26.70 11.63 5.32
C LEU A 1 -25.62 12.23 4.42
N ALA A 2 -25.98 12.86 3.29
CA ALA A 2 -25.00 13.51 2.40
C ALA A 2 -24.18 14.63 3.09
N ASP A 3 -24.82 15.48 3.90
CA ASP A 3 -24.12 16.59 4.58
C ASP A 3 -23.13 16.10 5.65
N ALA A 4 -23.49 15.04 6.37
CA ALA A 4 -22.61 14.40 7.35
C ALA A 4 -21.41 13.72 6.66
N ALA A 5 -21.61 13.09 5.52
CA ALA A 5 -20.53 12.53 4.71
C ALA A 5 -19.59 13.63 4.17
N CYS A 6 -20.16 14.76 3.75
CA CYS A 6 -19.41 15.91 3.23
C CYS A 6 -18.62 16.63 4.33
N ALA A 7 -19.17 16.73 5.55
CA ALA A 7 -18.48 17.28 6.71
C ALA A 7 -17.36 16.34 7.21
N ALA A 8 -17.61 15.02 7.24
CA ALA A 8 -16.60 14.03 7.59
C ALA A 8 -15.44 14.01 6.59
N ALA A 9 -15.72 14.12 5.28
CA ALA A 9 -14.70 14.22 4.24
C ALA A 9 -13.79 15.44 4.41
N LYS A 10 -14.31 16.56 4.91
CA LYS A 10 -13.55 17.79 5.18
C LYS A 10 -12.78 17.75 6.50
N ALA A 11 -13.09 16.79 7.38
CA ALA A 11 -12.51 16.67 8.71
C ALA A 11 -11.37 15.63 8.77
N VAL A 12 -11.15 14.86 7.69
CA VAL A 12 -9.97 14.00 7.58
C VAL A 12 -8.75 14.90 7.42
N ASP A 13 -7.71 14.66 8.22
CA ASP A 13 -6.43 15.32 8.04
C ASP A 13 -5.96 15.07 6.60
N ASP A 14 -5.77 16.15 5.83
CA ASP A 14 -5.47 16.09 4.40
C ASP A 14 -4.31 15.12 4.14
N ARG A 15 -3.33 15.07 5.05
CA ARG A 15 -2.17 14.18 4.96
C ARG A 15 -2.53 12.70 4.98
N ASP A 16 -3.42 12.30 5.88
CA ASP A 16 -3.75 10.90 6.13
C ASP A 16 -4.59 10.31 4.99
N GLU A 17 -5.52 11.11 4.47
CA GLU A 17 -6.28 10.75 3.28
C GLU A 17 -5.41 10.74 2.02
N LEU A 18 -4.52 11.72 1.86
CA LEU A 18 -3.57 11.73 0.75
C LEU A 18 -2.66 10.50 0.80
N LEU A 19 -2.18 10.10 1.97
CA LEU A 19 -1.37 8.89 2.13
C LEU A 19 -2.18 7.64 1.79
N ARG A 20 -3.42 7.54 2.28
CA ARG A 20 -4.34 6.43 1.95
C ARG A 20 -4.57 6.31 0.44
N LEU A 21 -4.86 7.42 -0.23
CA LEU A 21 -5.06 7.46 -1.67
C LEU A 21 -3.78 7.16 -2.45
N THR A 22 -2.61 7.57 -1.93
CA THR A 22 -1.31 7.26 -2.53
C THR A 22 -1.05 5.76 -2.47
N MET A 23 -1.23 5.13 -1.30
CA MET A 23 -1.12 3.67 -1.16
C MET A 23 -2.06 2.93 -2.11
N ALA A 24 -3.33 3.34 -2.17
CA ALA A 24 -4.33 2.71 -3.05
C ALA A 24 -3.92 2.77 -4.52
N ARG A 25 -3.38 3.92 -4.99
CA ARG A 25 -2.86 4.06 -6.35
C ARG A 25 -1.63 3.19 -6.59
N SER A 26 -0.70 3.16 -5.65
CA SER A 26 0.51 2.33 -5.74
C SER A 26 0.19 0.84 -5.83
N PHE A 27 -0.74 0.36 -5.00
CA PHE A 27 -1.20 -1.03 -5.04
C PHE A 27 -1.90 -1.36 -6.35
N LEU A 28 -2.86 -0.54 -6.77
CA LEU A 28 -3.57 -0.76 -8.03
C LEU A 28 -2.62 -0.76 -9.23
N ALA A 29 -1.65 0.16 -9.24
CA ALA A 29 -0.67 0.26 -10.32
C ALA A 29 0.27 -0.96 -10.36
N HIS A 30 0.63 -1.51 -9.20
CA HIS A 30 1.34 -2.79 -9.10
C HIS A 30 0.48 -3.94 -9.61
N ASP A 31 -0.76 -4.07 -9.13
CA ASP A 31 -1.67 -5.17 -9.51
C ASP A 31 -1.93 -5.18 -11.03
N ILE A 32 -2.13 -4.00 -11.66
CA ILE A 32 -2.27 -3.86 -13.12
C ILE A 32 -0.97 -4.24 -13.84
N ALA A 33 0.19 -3.79 -13.35
CA ALA A 33 1.47 -4.12 -13.97
C ALA A 33 1.71 -5.64 -13.95
N MET A 34 1.42 -6.30 -12.82
CA MET A 34 1.46 -7.74 -12.70
C MET A 34 0.50 -8.37 -13.70
N HIS A 35 -0.78 -8.01 -13.70
CA HIS A 35 -1.79 -8.57 -14.61
C HIS A 35 -1.38 -8.50 -16.09
N LEU A 36 -0.64 -7.47 -16.49
CA LEU A 36 -0.13 -7.30 -17.86
C LEU A 36 1.18 -8.05 -18.15
N GLY A 37 1.76 -8.77 -17.17
CA GLY A 37 3.07 -9.41 -17.27
C GLY A 37 4.22 -8.40 -17.38
N SER A 38 4.01 -7.16 -16.95
CA SER A 38 4.99 -6.09 -17.09
C SER A 38 6.07 -6.18 -16.00
N ARG A 39 7.33 -6.17 -16.42
CA ARG A 39 8.48 -5.98 -15.50
C ARG A 39 8.69 -4.51 -15.11
N ALA A 40 8.06 -3.57 -15.82
CA ALA A 40 8.07 -2.16 -15.46
C ALA A 40 6.99 -1.89 -14.42
N CYS A 41 7.31 -2.18 -13.16
CA CYS A 41 6.41 -1.89 -12.04
C CYS A 41 6.49 -0.40 -11.68
N PRO A 42 5.36 0.34 -11.64
CA PRO A 42 5.34 1.77 -11.31
C PRO A 42 5.68 2.06 -9.83
N LEU A 43 5.69 1.03 -8.99
CA LEU A 43 6.17 1.11 -7.61
C LEU A 43 7.69 0.92 -7.58
N THR A 44 8.42 2.03 -7.74
CA THR A 44 9.89 2.05 -7.69
C THR A 44 10.42 1.79 -6.27
N GLU A 45 11.70 1.42 -6.16
CA GLU A 45 12.34 1.19 -4.86
C GLU A 45 12.29 2.41 -3.94
N GLU A 46 12.51 3.61 -4.49
CA GLU A 46 12.46 4.86 -3.73
C GLU A 46 11.05 5.13 -3.19
N LEU A 47 10.03 4.98 -4.04
CA LEU A 47 8.64 5.19 -3.66
C LEU A 47 8.18 4.14 -2.64
N ALA A 48 8.53 2.88 -2.85
CA ALA A 48 8.18 1.79 -1.94
C ALA A 48 8.81 1.99 -0.55
N ARG A 49 10.09 2.40 -0.49
CA ARG A 49 10.75 2.73 0.77
C ARG A 49 10.03 3.87 1.49
N GLY A 50 9.75 4.97 0.79
CA GLY A 50 9.07 6.13 1.39
C GLY A 50 7.68 5.79 1.91
N LEU A 51 6.92 4.99 1.16
CA LEU A 51 5.61 4.51 1.61
C LEU A 51 5.71 3.56 2.80
N TRP A 52 6.68 2.64 2.81
CA TRP A 52 6.89 1.76 3.95
C TRP A 52 7.30 2.54 5.21
N GLU A 53 8.26 3.45 5.12
CA GLU A 53 8.68 4.29 6.25
C GLU A 53 7.53 5.14 6.81
N ALA A 54 6.66 5.66 5.93
CA ALA A 54 5.51 6.46 6.33
C ALA A 54 4.37 5.64 6.98
N THR A 55 4.30 4.33 6.73
CA THR A 55 3.13 3.51 7.09
C THR A 55 3.45 2.41 8.08
N ALA A 56 4.69 1.90 8.12
CA ALA A 56 5.13 0.84 9.01
C ALA A 56 4.92 1.15 10.50
N PRO A 57 5.18 2.38 11.01
CA PRO A 57 4.93 2.71 12.41
C PRO A 57 3.46 2.54 12.83
N GLU A 58 2.53 2.67 11.88
CA GLU A 58 1.09 2.62 12.10
C GLU A 58 0.42 1.46 11.35
N ALA A 59 1.17 0.42 10.99
CA ALA A 59 0.68 -0.68 10.15
C ALA A 59 -0.60 -1.34 10.72
N GLU A 60 -0.72 -1.44 12.04
CA GLU A 60 -1.92 -1.95 12.70
C GLU A 60 -3.13 -1.03 12.51
N SER A 61 -2.95 0.29 12.60
CA SER A 61 -4.00 1.28 12.32
C SER A 61 -4.50 1.11 10.88
N TRP A 62 -3.58 0.97 9.92
CA TRP A 62 -3.92 0.73 8.52
C TRP A 62 -4.65 -0.60 8.29
N ARG A 63 -4.33 -1.65 9.05
CA ARG A 63 -5.09 -2.92 9.05
C ARG A 63 -6.50 -2.75 9.57
N THR A 64 -6.69 -2.09 10.72
CA THR A 64 -8.05 -1.85 11.27
C THR A 64 -8.94 -1.02 10.34
N ARG A 65 -8.34 -0.14 9.54
CA ARG A 65 -9.02 0.65 8.49
C ARG A 65 -9.25 -0.12 7.18
N GLY A 66 -8.81 -1.37 7.08
CA GLY A 66 -8.95 -2.22 5.90
C GLY A 66 -8.07 -1.81 4.71
N VAL A 67 -7.03 -1.00 4.95
CA VAL A 67 -6.09 -0.58 3.90
C VAL A 67 -4.99 -1.62 3.72
N PHE A 68 -4.51 -2.22 4.82
CA PHE A 68 -3.59 -3.35 4.83
C PHE A 68 -4.34 -4.64 5.17
N ALA A 69 -3.88 -5.75 4.61
CA ALA A 69 -4.25 -7.10 5.04
C ALA A 69 -3.22 -7.65 6.05
N GLU A 70 -3.39 -8.90 6.46
CA GLU A 70 -2.40 -9.61 7.29
C GLU A 70 -1.06 -9.71 6.52
N PRO A 71 0.07 -9.33 7.13
CA PRO A 71 1.35 -9.37 6.44
C PRO A 71 1.74 -10.77 5.99
N LEU A 72 2.38 -10.86 4.82
CA LEU A 72 2.98 -12.10 4.34
C LEU A 72 4.25 -12.38 5.15
N THR A 73 4.29 -13.52 5.85
CA THR A 73 5.42 -13.90 6.71
C THR A 73 6.04 -15.23 6.27
N PRO A 74 7.36 -15.41 6.48
CA PRO A 74 8.31 -14.40 6.95
C PRO A 74 8.63 -13.34 5.89
N VAL A 75 8.92 -12.09 6.29
CA VAL A 75 9.52 -11.08 5.40
C VAL A 75 11.05 -11.20 5.53
N PRO A 76 11.78 -11.64 4.49
CA PRO A 76 13.23 -11.75 4.56
C PRO A 76 13.91 -10.39 4.77
N ALA A 77 15.08 -10.38 5.41
CA ALA A 77 15.81 -9.14 5.68
C ALA A 77 16.30 -8.44 4.40
N ASP A 78 16.66 -9.21 3.37
CA ASP A 78 17.32 -8.70 2.17
C ASP A 78 16.38 -8.56 0.95
N VAL A 79 15.07 -8.47 1.19
CA VAL A 79 14.12 -8.19 0.10
C VAL A 79 14.19 -6.74 -0.36
N SER A 80 13.79 -6.51 -1.62
CA SER A 80 13.60 -5.18 -2.18
C SER A 80 12.60 -4.36 -1.33
N TRP A 81 12.67 -3.03 -1.42
CA TRP A 81 11.71 -2.17 -0.72
C TRP A 81 10.30 -2.36 -1.24
N ARG A 82 10.15 -2.63 -2.55
CA ARG A 82 8.88 -2.99 -3.16
C ARG A 82 8.27 -4.21 -2.49
N ASP A 83 9.02 -5.30 -2.42
CA ASP A 83 8.55 -6.56 -1.87
C ASP A 83 8.27 -6.40 -0.36
N ARG A 84 9.16 -5.71 0.37
CA ARG A 84 8.95 -5.38 1.79
C ARG A 84 7.64 -4.62 2.03
N PHE A 85 7.36 -3.58 1.23
CA PHE A 85 6.16 -2.77 1.37
C PHE A 85 4.89 -3.58 1.07
N LEU A 86 4.87 -4.30 -0.05
CA LEU A 86 3.73 -5.12 -0.46
C LEU A 86 3.46 -6.25 0.54
N MET A 87 4.49 -7.00 0.95
CA MET A 87 4.35 -8.06 1.94
C MET A 87 3.87 -7.52 3.29
N SER A 88 4.34 -6.35 3.73
CA SER A 88 3.86 -5.68 4.95
C SER A 88 2.38 -5.28 4.87
N ALA A 89 1.89 -4.99 3.66
CA ALA A 89 0.48 -4.69 3.39
C ALA A 89 -0.36 -5.95 3.09
N GLY A 90 0.22 -7.15 3.19
CA GLY A 90 -0.45 -8.43 2.93
C GLY A 90 -0.67 -8.73 1.45
N ARG A 91 0.20 -8.20 0.57
CA ARG A 91 0.14 -8.36 -0.88
C ARG A 91 1.33 -9.15 -1.38
N ASP A 92 1.08 -10.12 -2.25
CA ASP A 92 2.12 -10.92 -2.89
C ASP A 92 2.79 -10.09 -4.01
N PRO A 93 4.09 -9.80 -3.91
CA PRO A 93 4.82 -9.04 -4.93
C PRO A 93 4.93 -9.75 -6.29
N HIS A 94 4.72 -11.08 -6.32
CA HIS A 94 4.99 -11.95 -7.47
C HIS A 94 3.80 -12.86 -7.82
N ALA A 95 2.57 -12.39 -7.58
CA ALA A 95 1.33 -13.18 -7.65
C ALA A 95 1.03 -13.95 -8.96
N LEU A 96 1.82 -13.78 -10.02
CA LEU A 96 1.63 -14.43 -11.32
C LEU A 96 2.79 -15.34 -11.74
N ASP A 97 3.81 -15.53 -10.89
CA ASP A 97 4.92 -16.47 -11.16
C ASP A 97 4.54 -17.94 -10.83
N HIS A 98 3.26 -18.30 -10.95
CA HIS A 98 2.72 -19.65 -10.74
C HIS A 98 2.47 -20.41 -12.05
#